data_AF-M1CL96-F1
#
_entry.id   AF-M1CL96-F1
#
_cell.length_a   1.000
_cell.length_b   1.000
_cell.length_c   1.000
_cell.angle_alpha   90.00
_cell.angle_beta   90.00
_cell.angle_gamma   90.00
#
_symmetry.space_group_name_H-M   'P 1'
#
loop_
_entity.id
_entity.type
_entity.pdbx_description
1 polymer ?
#
loop_
_entity_poly.entity_id
_entity_poly.type
_entity_poly.pdbx_seq_one_letter_code
_entity_poly.pdbx_strand_id
1 'polypeptide(L)' 'MLQKITASGCSVTALIAAFVAVDPSHAVEATASALAIFGVASEVGMDMARGPASLRTLLIDSLYGLDEATALGRVRINRL' A
#
# COMPACT_ATOMS: atom_id res chain seq x y z
N MET A 1 4.04 1.63 -12.06
CA MET A 1 5.47 1.91 -11.79
C MET A 1 6.07 0.92 -10.79
N LEU A 2 5.32 0.40 -9.83
CA LEU A 2 5.76 -0.60 -8.85
C LEU A 2 6.44 -1.83 -9.46
N GLN A 3 6.03 -2.27 -10.66
CA GLN A 3 6.64 -3.37 -11.40
C GLN A 3 8.10 -3.12 -11.86
N LYS A 4 8.62 -1.90 -11.68
CA LYS A 4 10.01 -1.51 -11.98
C LYS A 4 10.86 -1.36 -10.70
N ILE A 5 10.28 -1.57 -9.53
CA ILE A 5 10.96 -1.50 -8.23
C ILE A 5 11.19 -2.93 -7.75
N THR A 6 12.45 -3.30 -7.52
CA THR A 6 12.78 -4.61 -6.94
C THR A 6 12.13 -4.78 -5.56
N ALA A 7 11.71 -6.00 -5.25
CA ALA A 7 11.10 -6.38 -3.99
C ALA A 7 9.78 -5.64 -3.64
N SER A 8 9.13 -4.95 -4.58
CA SER A 8 7.81 -4.34 -4.35
C SER A 8 6.75 -5.37 -3.95
N GLY A 9 6.77 -6.54 -4.58
CA GLY A 9 5.94 -7.70 -4.21
C GLY A 9 6.26 -8.23 -2.80
N CYS A 10 7.54 -8.35 -2.43
CA CYS A 10 7.94 -8.79 -1.09
C CYS A 10 7.49 -7.80 -0.01
N SER A 11 7.61 -6.50 -0.29
CA SER A 11 7.15 -5.44 0.62
C SER A 11 5.65 -5.51 0.88
N VAL A 12 4.82 -5.66 -0.16
CA VAL A 12 3.37 -5.76 0.03
C VAL A 12 2.97 -7.05 0.74
N THR A 13 3.66 -8.18 0.50
CA THR A 13 3.43 -9.42 1.26
C THR A 13 3.76 -9.26 2.74
N ALA A 14 4.85 -8.56 3.08
CA ALA A 14 5.17 -8.25 4.48
C ALA A 14 4.10 -7.35 5.13
N LEU A 15 3.55 -6.39 4.38
CA LEU A 15 2.45 -5.54 4.85
C LEU A 15 1.17 -6.34 5.05
N ILE A 16 0.84 -7.25 4.13
CA ILE A 16 -0.30 -8.17 4.27
C ILE A 16 -0.18 -8.97 5.56
N ALA A 17 1.00 -9.52 5.86
CA ALA A 17 1.22 -10.26 7.10
C ALA A 17 0.96 -9.40 8.35
N ALA A 18 1.37 -8.12 8.34
CA ALA A 18 1.09 -7.19 9.44
C ALA A 18 -0.40 -6.92 9.62
N PHE A 19 -1.17 -6.76 8.53
CA PHE A 19 -2.62 -6.57 8.59
C PHE A 19 -3.35 -7.83 9.07
N VAL A 20 -2.99 -8.99 8.53
CA VAL A 20 -3.59 -10.29 8.93
C VAL A 20 -3.29 -10.62 10.39
N ALA A 21 -2.13 -10.22 10.92
CA ALA A 21 -1.80 -10.44 12.33
C ALA A 21 -2.75 -9.72 13.31
N VAL A 22 -3.39 -8.61 12.87
CA VAL A 22 -4.35 -7.86 13.70
C VAL A 22 -5.73 -8.53 13.72
N ASP A 23 -6.16 -9.12 12.61
CA ASP A 23 -7.42 -9.86 12.50
C ASP A 23 -7.27 -11.15 11.68
N PRO A 24 -6.78 -12.24 12.30
CA PRO A 24 -6.51 -13.49 11.61
C PRO A 24 -7.77 -14.17 11.06
N SER A 25 -8.95 -13.88 11.62
CA SER A 25 -10.24 -14.44 11.16
C SER A 25 -10.69 -13.89 9.82
N HIS A 26 -10.30 -12.66 9.48
CA HIS A 26 -10.70 -11.96 8.25
C HIS A 26 -9.51 -11.76 7.31
N ALA A 27 -8.78 -12.84 7.05
CA ALA A 27 -7.53 -12.79 6.30
C ALA A 27 -7.70 -12.21 4.87
N VAL A 28 -8.85 -12.43 4.23
CA VAL A 28 -9.14 -11.90 2.88
C VAL A 28 -9.34 -10.38 2.94
N GLU A 29 -10.14 -9.89 3.87
CA GLU A 29 -10.41 -8.47 4.10
C GLU A 29 -9.14 -7.73 4.55
N ALA A 30 -8.36 -8.32 5.44
CA ALA A 30 -7.06 -7.80 5.85
C ALA A 30 -6.07 -7.70 4.68
N THR A 31 -6.03 -8.72 3.82
CA THR A 31 -5.20 -8.73 2.61
C THR A 31 -5.65 -7.66 1.62
N ALA A 32 -6.96 -7.53 1.39
CA ALA A 32 -7.53 -6.51 0.52
C ALA A 32 -7.22 -5.10 1.04
N SER A 33 -7.32 -4.90 2.36
CA SER A 33 -6.98 -3.63 3.02
C SER A 33 -5.50 -3.30 2.87
N ALA A 34 -4.60 -4.25 3.12
CA ALA A 34 -3.15 -4.05 2.95
C ALA A 34 -2.78 -3.69 1.51
N LEU A 35 -3.35 -4.39 0.53
CA LEU A 35 -3.16 -4.09 -0.89
C LEU A 35 -3.68 -2.71 -1.26
N ALA A 36 -4.87 -2.34 -0.78
CA ALA A 36 -5.46 -1.04 -1.05
C ALA A 36 -4.62 0.09 -0.42
N ILE A 37 -4.15 -0.07 0.81
CA ILE A 37 -3.29 0.91 1.50
C ILE A 37 -1.94 1.04 0.79
N PHE A 38 -1.31 -0.06 0.40
CA PHE A 38 -0.06 -0.04 -0.37
C PHE A 38 -0.24 0.67 -1.73
N GLY A 39 -1.38 0.42 -2.39
CA GLY A 39 -1.76 1.08 -3.64
C GLY A 39 -1.95 2.59 -3.46
N VAL A 40 -2.76 3.00 -2.49
CA VAL A 40 -3.02 4.42 -2.19
C VAL A 40 -1.72 5.15 -1.83
N ALA A 41 -0.87 4.57 -0.96
CA ALA A 41 0.42 5.15 -0.62
C ALA A 41 1.34 5.26 -1.86
N SER A 42 1.28 4.30 -2.78
CA SER A 42 2.01 4.37 -4.05
C SER A 42 1.50 5.48 -4.95
N GLU A 43 0.18 5.69 -5.02
CA GLU A 43 -0.45 6.78 -5.77
C GLU A 43 -0.05 8.14 -5.20
N VAL A 44 -0.11 8.31 -3.88
CA VAL A 44 0.34 9.54 -3.19
C VAL A 44 1.82 9.82 -3.48
N GLY A 45 2.69 8.80 -3.35
CA GLY A 45 4.11 8.96 -3.66
C GLY A 45 4.38 9.23 -5.14
N MET A 46 3.49 8.78 -6.03
CA MET A 46 3.61 9.00 -7.46
C MET A 46 3.40 10.45 -7.90
N ASP A 47 2.64 11.25 -7.14
CA ASP A 47 2.43 12.66 -7.43
C ASP A 47 3.75 13.46 -7.48
N MET A 48 4.80 12.99 -6.77
CA MET A 48 6.12 13.63 -6.73
C MET A 48 7.27 12.78 -7.33
N ALA A 49 7.00 11.53 -7.71
CA ALA A 49 8.02 10.61 -8.17
C ALA A 49 8.57 10.99 -9.55
N ARG A 50 9.90 11.01 -9.69
CA ARG A 50 10.60 11.26 -10.96
C ARG A 50 11.06 9.98 -11.68
N GLY A 51 10.78 8.83 -11.08
CA GLY A 51 11.22 7.51 -11.53
C GLY A 51 11.07 6.44 -10.44
N PRO A 52 11.45 5.18 -10.73
CA PRO A 52 11.19 4.06 -9.83
C PRO A 52 11.95 4.16 -8.50
N ALA A 53 13.19 4.65 -8.51
CA ALA A 53 13.97 4.82 -7.28
C ALA A 53 13.35 5.88 -6.36
N SER A 54 12.96 7.05 -6.91
CA SER A 54 12.26 8.07 -6.11
C SER A 54 10.88 7.60 -5.65
N LEU A 55 10.14 6.84 -6.47
CA LEU A 55 8.86 6.27 -6.04
C LEU A 55 9.07 5.32 -4.87
N ARG A 56 10.12 4.48 -4.86
CA ARG A 56 10.39 3.57 -3.74
C ARG A 56 10.52 4.34 -2.42
N THR A 57 11.29 5.43 -2.41
CA THR A 57 11.46 6.28 -1.22
C THR A 57 10.14 6.94 -0.84
N LEU A 58 9.47 7.58 -1.81
CA LEU A 58 8.22 8.28 -1.57
C LEU A 58 7.07 7.38 -1.14
N LEU A 59 7.04 6.12 -1.58
CA LEU A 59 6.10 5.11 -1.11
C LEU A 59 6.29 4.84 0.39
N ILE A 60 7.53 4.70 0.85
CA ILE A 60 7.82 4.46 2.27
C ILE A 60 7.38 5.67 3.10
N ASP A 61 7.71 6.87 2.65
CA ASP A 61 7.29 8.12 3.31
C ASP A 61 5.76 8.27 3.30
N SER A 62 5.12 7.92 2.19
CA SER A 62 3.66 7.99 2.04
C SER A 62 2.97 6.96 2.93
N LEU A 63 3.51 5.75 3.10
CA LEU A 63 2.99 4.76 4.05
C LEU A 63 3.08 5.27 5.50
N TYR A 64 4.17 5.94 5.86
CA TYR A 64 4.35 6.52 7.20
C TYR A 64 3.40 7.69 7.45
N GLY A 65 3.21 8.56 6.46
CA GLY A 65 2.37 9.76 6.56
C GLY A 65 0.89 9.56 6.18
N LEU A 66 0.47 8.34 5.83
CA LEU A 66 -0.90 8.08 5.38
C LEU A 66 -1.88 8.29 6.53
N ASP A 67 -2.87 9.15 6.33
CA ASP A 67 -3.95 9.40 7.28
C ASP A 67 -5.27 8.74 6.85
N GLU A 68 -6.20 8.67 7.80
CA GLU A 68 -7.52 8.06 7.61
C GLU A 68 -8.32 8.76 6.50
N ALA A 69 -8.27 10.10 6.43
CA ALA A 69 -9.00 10.87 5.43
C ALA A 69 -8.53 10.53 4.00
N THR A 70 -7.22 10.44 3.80
CA THR A 70 -6.61 10.06 2.52
C THR A 70 -6.93 8.61 2.17
N ALA A 71 -6.84 7.70 3.15
CA ALA A 71 -7.16 6.30 2.96
C ALA A 71 -8.63 6.11 2.54
N LEU A 72 -9.58 6.62 3.33
CA LEU A 72 -11.02 6.49 3.03
C LEU A 72 -11.44 7.19 1.73
N GLY A 73 -10.76 8.27 1.36
CA GLY A 73 -11.04 9.00 0.12
C GLY A 73 -10.53 8.34 -1.16
N ARG A 74 -9.52 7.45 -1.07
CA ARG A 74 -8.84 6.86 -2.24
C ARG A 74 -8.95 5.34 -2.34
N VAL A 75 -9.20 4.62 -1.24
CA VAL A 75 -9.34 3.16 -1.24
C VAL A 75 -10.47 2.73 -2.19
N ARG A 76 -10.19 1.74 -3.04
CA ARG A 76 -11.16 1.14 -3.97
C ARG A 76 -11.15 -0.37 -3.81
N ILE A 77 -12.09 -0.88 -3.02
CA ILE A 77 -12.34 -2.32 -2.85
C ILE A 77 -13.76 -2.58 -3.35
N ASN A 78 -13.88 -3.36 -4.42
CA ASN A 78 -15.18 -3.84 -4.89
C ASN A 78 -15.56 -5.12 -4.13
N ARG A 79 -16.81 -5.59 -4.31
CA ARG A 79 -17.33 -6.80 -3.65
C ARG A 79 -16.29 -7.93 -3.72
N LEU A 80 -15.84 -8.38 -2.54
CA LEU A 80 -14.98 -9.55 -2.33
C LEU A 80 -15.77 -10.84 -2.60
#